data_AF-A0A0Q1E1I5-F1
#
_entry.id   AF-A0A0Q1E1I5-F1
#
_cell.length_a   1.000
_cell.length_b   1.000
_cell.length_c   1.000
_cell.angle_alpha   90.00
_cell.angle_beta   90.00
_cell.angle_gamma   90.00
#
_symmetry.space_group_name_H-M   'P 1'
#
loop_
_entity.id
_entity.type
_entity.pdbx_description
1 polymer ?
#
loop_
_entity_poly.entity_id
_entity_poly.type
_entity_poly.pdbx_seq_one_letter_code
_entity_poly.pdbx_strand_id
1 'polypeptide(L)'
;MAERERPHFLDTPVAGSKRKLININDDAVGALAERVARFFGTGKYLMWQTVIVIVWIALNVGGFWWNWDAYPFILLNLAFSTQAAYAAPLILLAQNRQEDRDKVALNNDRRRAEQTKADTEFLARELAGVRLAVGDMVSRDYLRHELEDVHALLERIEAKLDDAAAEAMDSPEDLREPTQGDLSSS
;
A
#
# COMPACT_ATOMS: atom_id res chain seq x y z
N MET A 1 -18.73 -23.47 -51.44
CA MET A 1 -17.30 -23.69 -51.77
C MET A 1 -16.75 -22.36 -52.29
N ALA A 2 -15.77 -21.67 -51.73
CA ALA A 2 -14.99 -21.82 -50.51
C ALA A 2 -14.53 -20.39 -50.16
N GLU A 3 -14.99 -19.86 -49.04
CA GLU A 3 -14.50 -18.59 -48.47
C GLU A 3 -13.08 -18.84 -47.97
N ARG A 4 -12.06 -18.36 -48.68
CA ARG A 4 -10.67 -18.48 -48.25
C ARG A 4 -10.39 -17.41 -47.19
N GLU A 5 -10.48 -17.81 -45.93
CA GLU A 5 -10.00 -17.05 -44.78
C GLU A 5 -8.53 -16.64 -45.01
N ARG A 6 -8.27 -15.33 -45.00
CA ARG A 6 -6.90 -14.79 -45.00
C ARG A 6 -6.40 -14.77 -43.56
N PRO A 7 -5.26 -15.40 -43.23
CA PRO A 7 -4.74 -15.36 -41.88
C PRO A 7 -4.23 -13.95 -41.55
N HIS A 8 -4.77 -13.40 -40.46
CA HIS A 8 -4.37 -12.13 -39.88
C HIS A 8 -2.95 -12.26 -39.31
N PHE A 9 -1.97 -11.69 -40.01
CA PHE A 9 -0.57 -11.65 -39.58
C PHE A 9 -0.49 -10.78 -38.31
N LEU A 10 -0.10 -11.39 -37.19
CA LEU A 10 0.05 -10.73 -35.90
C LEU A 10 1.30 -9.83 -35.93
N ASP A 11 1.07 -8.52 -35.86
CA ASP A 11 2.11 -7.53 -35.58
C ASP A 11 2.79 -7.86 -34.25
N THR A 12 4.01 -8.36 -34.31
CA THR A 12 4.88 -8.44 -33.14
C THR A 12 5.75 -7.19 -33.16
N PRO A 13 5.54 -6.21 -32.28
CA PRO A 13 6.44 -5.07 -32.22
C PRO A 13 7.80 -5.58 -31.80
N VAL A 14 8.75 -5.55 -32.73
CA VAL A 14 10.16 -5.84 -32.47
C VAL A 14 10.65 -4.76 -31.52
N ALA A 15 10.64 -5.04 -30.22
CA ALA A 15 11.22 -4.19 -29.21
C ALA A 15 12.71 -4.07 -29.52
N GLY A 16 13.08 -2.97 -30.19
CA GLY A 16 14.45 -2.62 -30.50
C GLY A 16 15.23 -2.51 -29.21
N SER A 17 15.96 -3.58 -28.88
CA SER A 17 16.97 -3.58 -27.84
C SER A 17 18.01 -2.53 -28.22
N LYS A 18 17.89 -1.34 -27.62
CA LYS A 18 18.83 -0.25 -27.81
C LYS A 18 20.20 -0.75 -27.32
N ARG A 19 21.09 -1.06 -28.26
CA ARG A 19 22.48 -1.41 -27.99
C ARG A 19 23.12 -0.25 -27.22
N LYS A 20 23.36 -0.47 -25.92
CA LYS A 20 24.12 0.43 -25.05
C LYS A 20 25.60 0.31 -25.44
N LEU A 21 26.03 1.11 -26.41
CA LEU A 21 27.39 1.07 -26.98
C LEU A 21 28.46 1.76 -26.11
N ILE A 22 28.10 2.25 -24.92
CA ILE A 22 29.06 2.89 -24.01
C ILE A 22 28.98 2.18 -22.67
N ASN A 23 29.86 1.21 -22.46
CA ASN A 23 30.07 0.57 -21.16
C ASN A 23 31.01 1.48 -20.35
N ILE A 24 30.51 2.65 -19.95
CA ILE A 24 31.19 3.48 -18.96
C ILE A 24 31.09 2.72 -17.64
N ASN A 25 32.21 2.51 -16.96
CA ASN A 25 32.27 1.72 -15.72
C ASN A 25 31.38 2.37 -14.65
N ASP A 26 30.15 1.86 -14.52
CA ASP A 26 29.06 2.42 -13.72
C ASP A 26 29.45 2.65 -12.25
N ASP A 27 30.31 1.77 -11.72
CA ASP A 27 30.80 1.81 -10.34
C ASP A 27 31.79 2.95 -10.10
N ALA A 28 32.72 3.20 -11.05
CA ALA A 28 33.72 4.24 -10.91
C ALA A 28 33.10 5.65 -10.96
N VAL A 29 32.10 5.83 -11.82
CA VAL A 29 31.36 7.10 -11.94
C VAL A 29 30.45 7.32 -10.73
N GLY A 30 29.81 6.27 -10.21
CA GLY A 30 29.01 6.35 -8.98
C GLY A 30 29.84 6.79 -7.76
N ALA A 31 31.02 6.21 -7.59
CA ALA A 31 31.95 6.60 -6.53
C ALA A 31 32.43 8.06 -6.68
N LEU A 32 32.67 8.51 -7.92
CA LEU A 32 33.05 9.90 -8.21
C LEU A 32 31.93 10.87 -7.86
N ALA A 33 30.69 10.57 -8.28
CA ALA A 33 29.51 11.40 -8.01
C ALA A 33 29.23 11.53 -6.51
N GLU A 34 29.37 10.45 -5.75
CA GLU A 34 29.19 10.47 -4.29
C GLU A 34 30.31 11.25 -3.58
N ARG A 35 31.53 11.22 -4.11
CA ARG A 35 32.63 12.06 -3.61
C ARG A 35 32.38 13.54 -3.92
N VAL A 36 31.92 13.84 -5.14
CA VAL A 36 31.55 15.20 -5.57
C VAL A 36 30.39 15.73 -4.74
N ALA A 37 29.32 14.95 -4.54
CA ALA A 37 28.17 15.36 -3.73
C ALA A 37 28.56 15.69 -2.28
N ARG A 38 29.39 14.85 -1.65
CA ARG A 38 29.92 15.13 -0.30
C ARG A 38 30.83 16.36 -0.27
N PHE A 39 31.59 16.59 -1.34
CA PHE A 39 32.50 17.74 -1.47
C PHE A 39 31.74 19.07 -1.62
N PHE A 40 30.72 19.13 -2.47
CA PHE A 40 29.88 20.33 -2.67
C PHE A 40 28.89 20.56 -1.51
N GLY A 41 28.40 19.51 -0.85
CA GLY A 41 27.39 19.62 0.22
C GLY A 41 27.93 20.15 1.57
N THR A 42 29.24 20.12 1.80
CA THR A 42 29.82 20.47 3.12
C THR A 42 30.11 21.97 3.27
N GLY A 43 29.82 22.83 2.28
CA GLY A 43 30.11 24.28 2.30
C GLY A 43 31.61 24.66 2.26
N LYS A 44 32.49 23.73 2.63
CA LYS A 44 33.96 23.84 2.60
C LYS A 44 34.51 24.16 1.21
N TYR A 45 33.88 23.66 0.15
CA TYR A 45 34.29 23.98 -1.22
C TYR A 45 34.16 25.48 -1.52
N LEU A 46 33.02 26.07 -1.18
CA LEU A 46 32.77 27.51 -1.38
C LEU A 46 33.78 28.35 -0.58
N MET A 47 34.06 27.95 0.67
CA MET A 47 35.06 28.61 1.51
C MET A 47 36.45 28.62 0.86
N TRP A 48 36.94 27.46 0.40
CA TRP A 48 38.23 27.36 -0.28
C TRP A 48 38.26 28.14 -1.60
N GLN A 49 37.20 28.05 -2.40
CA GLN A 49 37.08 28.79 -3.65
C GLN A 49 37.16 30.31 -3.42
N THR A 50 36.44 30.82 -2.43
CA THR A 50 36.47 32.25 -2.08
C THR A 50 37.84 32.69 -1.58
N VAL A 51 38.50 31.88 -0.73
CA VAL A 51 39.86 32.17 -0.25
C VAL A 51 40.86 32.26 -1.43
N ILE A 52 40.80 31.33 -2.37
CA ILE A 52 41.67 31.34 -3.56
C ILE A 52 41.45 32.61 -4.39
N VAL A 53 40.19 33.01 -4.62
CA VAL A 53 39.87 34.23 -5.35
C VAL A 53 40.39 35.48 -4.63
N ILE A 54 40.20 35.57 -3.30
CA ILE A 54 40.69 36.70 -2.49
C ILE A 54 42.22 36.77 -2.54
N VAL A 55 42.91 35.64 -2.38
CA VAL A 55 44.37 35.57 -2.44
C VAL A 55 44.86 35.98 -3.84
N TRP A 56 44.20 35.52 -4.90
CA TRP A 56 44.55 35.89 -6.28
C TRP A 56 44.45 37.40 -6.51
N ILE A 57 43.33 38.01 -6.09
CA ILE A 57 43.12 39.46 -6.18
C ILE A 57 44.18 40.19 -5.34
N ALA A 58 44.45 39.74 -4.11
CA ALA A 58 45.42 40.37 -3.22
C ALA A 58 46.86 40.31 -3.77
N LEU A 59 47.28 39.17 -4.35
CA LEU A 59 48.58 39.02 -5.00
C LEU A 59 48.71 39.92 -6.23
N ASN A 60 47.64 40.07 -7.00
CA ASN A 60 47.63 40.88 -8.21
C ASN A 60 47.65 42.38 -7.90
N VAL A 61 46.81 42.83 -6.96
CA VAL A 61 46.75 44.23 -6.49
C VAL A 61 47.99 44.62 -5.69
N GLY A 62 48.59 43.67 -4.97
CA GLY A 62 49.81 43.86 -4.18
C GLY A 62 51.08 44.14 -5.00
N GLY A 63 50.98 44.15 -6.34
CA GLY A 63 52.06 44.63 -7.21
C GLY A 63 53.31 43.77 -7.12
N PHE A 64 53.16 42.44 -7.08
CA PHE A 64 54.29 41.51 -7.18
C PHE A 64 54.85 41.54 -8.62
N TRP A 65 55.64 42.58 -8.88
CA TRP A 65 56.54 42.86 -9.99
C TRP A 65 56.01 43.02 -11.43
N TRP A 66 54.85 42.48 -11.78
CA TRP A 66 54.29 42.63 -13.12
C TRP A 66 52.79 42.39 -12.98
N ASN A 67 51.93 43.37 -13.29
CA ASN A 67 50.47 43.24 -13.23
C ASN A 67 50.00 42.13 -14.21
N TRP A 68 50.12 40.87 -13.80
CA TRP A 68 49.92 39.70 -14.64
C TRP A 68 48.45 39.52 -15.03
N ASP A 69 47.53 40.19 -14.30
CA ASP A 69 46.09 40.18 -14.54
C ASP A 69 45.45 41.51 -14.11
N ALA A 70 45.84 42.61 -14.76
CA ALA A 70 45.30 43.94 -14.47
C ALA A 70 43.75 43.99 -14.58
N TYR A 71 43.12 44.88 -13.82
CA TYR A 71 41.66 45.07 -13.82
C TYR A 71 41.12 45.16 -15.27
N PRO A 72 40.23 44.26 -15.74
CA PRO A 72 39.19 43.51 -15.00
C PRO A 72 39.46 41.99 -14.77
N PHE A 73 40.70 41.57 -14.50
CA PHE A 73 41.06 40.17 -14.18
C PHE A 73 40.65 39.16 -15.28
N ILE A 74 41.18 39.33 -16.49
CA ILE A 74 40.82 38.53 -17.67
C ILE A 74 41.13 37.03 -17.47
N LEU A 75 42.24 36.71 -16.79
CA LEU A 75 42.68 35.33 -16.60
C LEU A 75 41.78 34.60 -15.60
N LEU A 76 41.41 35.28 -14.51
CA LEU A 76 40.45 34.76 -13.54
C LEU A 76 39.10 34.48 -14.22
N ASN A 77 38.62 35.41 -15.04
CA ASN A 77 37.36 35.23 -15.75
C ASN A 77 37.42 34.08 -16.78
N LEU A 78 38.55 33.94 -17.50
CA LEU A 78 38.77 32.83 -18.41
C LEU A 78 38.79 31.48 -17.69
N ALA A 79 39.42 31.42 -16.52
CA ALA A 79 39.44 30.23 -15.68
C ALA A 79 38.02 29.86 -15.21
N PHE A 80 37.23 30.82 -14.72
CA PHE A 80 35.83 30.58 -14.35
C PHE A 80 34.96 30.14 -15.53
N SER A 81 35.16 30.74 -16.71
CA SER A 81 34.45 30.36 -17.93
C SER A 81 34.75 28.92 -18.31
N THR A 82 36.02 28.52 -18.23
CA THR A 82 36.45 27.14 -18.50
C THR A 82 35.94 26.17 -17.43
N GLN A 83 35.95 26.58 -16.17
CA GLN A 83 35.42 25.80 -15.05
C GLN A 83 33.93 25.50 -15.24
N ALA A 84 33.14 26.50 -15.61
CA ALA A 84 31.71 26.33 -15.91
C ALA A 84 31.49 25.42 -17.13
N ALA A 85 32.30 25.58 -18.18
CA ALA A 85 32.22 24.78 -19.39
C ALA A 85 32.49 23.28 -19.13
N TYR A 86 33.44 22.95 -18.24
CA TYR A 86 33.71 21.55 -17.87
C TYR A 86 32.73 21.01 -16.80
N ALA A 87 32.13 21.87 -15.99
CA ALA A 87 31.11 21.45 -15.03
C ALA A 87 29.85 20.93 -15.74
N ALA A 88 29.41 21.56 -16.84
CA ALA A 88 28.22 21.18 -17.58
C ALA A 88 28.16 19.69 -17.99
N PRO A 89 29.18 19.10 -18.66
CA PRO A 89 29.15 17.68 -19.02
C PRO A 89 29.23 16.75 -17.81
N LEU A 90 29.95 17.14 -16.75
CA LEU A 90 30.05 16.34 -15.53
C LEU A 90 28.72 16.29 -14.78
N ILE A 91 28.02 17.42 -14.72
CA ILE A 91 26.65 17.53 -14.18
C ILE A 91 25.68 16.71 -15.05
N LEU A 92 25.75 16.80 -16.38
CA LEU A 92 24.89 16.04 -17.28
C LEU A 92 25.06 14.52 -17.08
N LEU A 93 26.29 14.04 -16.89
CA LEU A 93 26.56 12.64 -16.58
C LEU A 93 26.02 12.24 -15.20
N ALA A 94 26.12 13.12 -14.21
CA ALA A 94 25.55 12.88 -12.89
C ALA A 94 24.00 12.83 -12.92
N GLN A 95 23.39 13.73 -13.70
CA GLN A 95 21.93 13.82 -13.87
C GLN A 95 21.35 12.62 -14.60
N ASN A 96 21.92 12.20 -15.74
CA ASN A 96 21.45 11.03 -16.48
C ASN A 96 21.38 9.77 -15.61
N ARG A 97 22.31 9.60 -14.66
CA ARG A 97 22.28 8.47 -13.72
C ARG A 97 21.24 8.62 -12.61
N GLN A 98 21.00 9.84 -12.12
CA GLN A 98 19.92 10.09 -11.16
C GLN A 98 18.59 9.72 -11.81
N GLU A 99 18.35 10.19 -13.04
CA GLU A 99 17.14 9.83 -13.79
C GLU A 99 16.99 8.32 -14.02
N ASP A 100 18.08 7.61 -14.34
CA ASP A 100 18.03 6.15 -14.51
C ASP A 100 17.71 5.42 -13.20
N ARG A 101 18.28 5.86 -12.06
CA ARG A 101 17.94 5.32 -10.73
C ARG A 101 16.49 5.62 -10.37
N ASP A 102 16.03 6.84 -10.61
CA ASP A 102 14.66 7.27 -10.32
C ASP A 102 13.65 6.49 -11.17
N LYS A 103 13.95 6.22 -12.44
CA LYS A 103 13.14 5.34 -13.30
C LYS A 103 13.04 3.92 -12.76
N VAL A 104 14.16 3.34 -12.30
CA VAL A 104 14.15 1.98 -11.70
C VAL A 104 13.36 1.96 -10.41
N ALA A 105 13.54 2.96 -9.55
CA ALA A 105 12.78 3.09 -8.30
C ALA A 105 11.28 3.20 -8.58
N LEU A 106 10.87 4.05 -9.54
CA LEU A 106 9.48 4.23 -9.94
C LEU A 106 8.87 2.93 -10.50
N ASN A 107 9.60 2.18 -11.32
CA ASN A 107 9.12 0.90 -11.86
C ASN A 107 8.93 -0.15 -10.76
N ASN A 108 9.85 -0.22 -9.80
CA ASN A 108 9.72 -1.12 -8.66
C ASN A 108 8.54 -0.73 -7.77
N ASP A 109 8.31 0.56 -7.56
CA ASP A 109 7.18 1.06 -6.78
C ASP A 109 5.85 0.72 -7.45
N ARG A 110 5.74 0.94 -8.77
CA ARG A 110 4.57 0.51 -9.57
C ARG A 110 4.29 -0.98 -9.44
N ARG A 111 5.33 -1.82 -9.57
CA ARG A 111 5.17 -3.27 -9.44
C ARG A 111 4.72 -3.70 -8.05
N ARG A 112 5.22 -3.03 -7.00
CA ARG A 112 4.78 -3.25 -5.62
C ARG A 112 3.33 -2.84 -5.43
N ALA A 113 2.93 -1.68 -5.96
CA ALA A 113 1.54 -1.21 -5.88
C ALA A 113 0.57 -2.19 -6.56
N GLU A 114 0.94 -2.73 -7.72
CA GLU A 114 0.16 -3.77 -8.41
C GLU A 114 0.02 -5.05 -7.58
N GLN A 115 1.12 -5.52 -6.97
CA GLN A 115 1.11 -6.69 -6.08
C GLN A 115 0.24 -6.47 -4.85
N THR A 116 0.42 -5.35 -4.15
CA THR A 116 -0.40 -5.00 -2.98
C THR A 116 -1.88 -4.91 -3.33
N LYS A 117 -2.21 -4.36 -4.51
CA LYS A 117 -3.59 -4.32 -4.99
C LYS A 117 -4.14 -5.73 -5.20
N ALA A 118 -3.41 -6.61 -5.88
CA ALA A 118 -3.82 -7.99 -6.11
C ALA A 118 -3.99 -8.77 -4.80
N ASP A 119 -3.07 -8.62 -3.85
CA ASP A 119 -3.16 -9.25 -2.53
C ASP A 119 -4.37 -8.74 -1.75
N THR A 120 -4.67 -7.45 -1.82
CA THR A 120 -5.85 -6.86 -1.18
C THR A 120 -7.14 -7.38 -1.81
N GLU A 121 -7.21 -7.48 -3.13
CA GLU A 121 -8.37 -8.04 -3.84
C GLU A 121 -8.55 -9.53 -3.51
N PHE A 122 -7.46 -10.28 -3.39
CA PHE A 122 -7.48 -11.68 -2.97
C PHE A 122 -8.02 -11.81 -1.54
N LEU A 123 -7.43 -11.09 -0.59
CA LEU A 123 -7.88 -11.09 0.81
C LEU A 123 -9.34 -10.66 0.95
N ALA A 124 -9.80 -9.67 0.18
CA ALA A 124 -11.20 -9.24 0.18
C ALA A 124 -12.14 -10.34 -0.34
N ARG A 125 -11.75 -11.06 -1.39
CA ARG A 125 -12.53 -12.19 -1.93
C ARG A 125 -12.56 -13.37 -0.95
N GLU A 126 -11.42 -13.72 -0.38
CA GLU A 126 -11.33 -14.77 0.65
C GLU A 126 -12.19 -14.40 1.88
N LEU A 127 -12.09 -13.17 2.37
CA LEU A 127 -12.90 -12.69 3.50
C LEU A 127 -14.40 -12.72 3.18
N ALA A 128 -14.80 -12.34 1.96
CA ALA A 128 -16.20 -12.44 1.53
C ALA A 128 -16.69 -13.89 1.52
N GLY A 129 -15.88 -14.83 1.03
CA GLY A 129 -16.18 -16.26 1.06
C GLY A 129 -16.32 -16.80 2.49
N VAL A 130 -15.36 -16.47 3.36
CA VAL A 130 -15.39 -16.84 4.78
C VAL A 130 -16.63 -16.28 5.48
N ARG A 131 -16.98 -15.01 5.23
CA ARG A 131 -18.16 -14.37 5.82
C ARG A 131 -19.47 -15.06 5.43
N LEU A 132 -19.60 -15.48 4.18
CA LEU A 132 -20.78 -16.22 3.72
C LEU A 132 -20.86 -17.61 4.39
N ALA A 133 -19.75 -18.35 4.41
CA ALA A 133 -19.70 -19.66 5.05
C ALA A 133 -20.02 -19.62 6.55
N VAL A 134 -19.52 -18.62 7.28
CA VAL A 134 -19.84 -18.40 8.69
C VAL A 134 -21.31 -17.97 8.87
N GLY A 135 -21.81 -17.09 8.01
CA GLY A 135 -23.21 -16.62 8.06
C GLY A 135 -24.23 -17.74 7.91
N ASP A 136 -24.01 -18.65 6.95
CA ASP A 136 -24.92 -19.79 6.70
C ASP A 136 -24.90 -20.80 7.86
N MET A 137 -23.72 -21.10 8.40
CA MET A 137 -23.58 -22.04 9.52
C MET A 137 -24.24 -21.52 10.81
N VAL A 138 -23.94 -20.27 11.19
CA VAL A 138 -24.52 -19.65 12.39
C VAL A 138 -26.03 -19.55 12.29
N SER A 139 -26.57 -19.15 11.12
CA SER A 139 -28.01 -19.06 10.93
C SER A 139 -28.68 -20.42 11.06
N ARG A 140 -28.10 -21.47 10.44
CA ARG A 140 -28.66 -22.81 10.48
C ARG A 140 -28.69 -23.41 11.89
N ASP A 141 -27.58 -23.31 12.61
CA ASP A 141 -27.49 -23.87 13.97
C ASP A 141 -28.37 -23.09 14.95
N TYR A 142 -28.42 -21.76 14.85
CA TYR A 142 -29.31 -20.92 15.65
C TYR A 142 -30.80 -21.22 15.39
N LEU A 143 -31.21 -21.26 14.10
CA LEU A 143 -32.60 -21.58 13.74
C LEU A 143 -33.00 -22.96 14.25
N ARG A 144 -32.09 -23.94 14.17
CA ARG A 144 -32.36 -25.30 14.66
C ARG A 144 -32.52 -25.31 16.18
N HIS A 145 -31.64 -24.63 16.91
CA HIS A 145 -31.70 -24.58 18.38
C HIS A 145 -32.98 -23.89 18.87
N GLU A 146 -33.35 -22.76 18.25
CA GLU A 146 -34.58 -22.04 18.59
C GLU A 146 -35.84 -22.89 18.30
N LEU A 147 -35.84 -23.66 17.20
CA LEU A 147 -36.94 -24.58 16.89
C LEU A 147 -37.02 -25.73 17.90
N GLU A 148 -35.89 -26.28 18.34
CA GLU A 148 -35.83 -27.32 19.38
C GLU A 148 -36.34 -26.79 20.73
N ASP A 149 -35.97 -25.57 21.12
CA ASP A 149 -36.46 -24.91 22.33
C ASP A 149 -37.97 -24.65 22.28
N VAL A 150 -38.48 -24.12 21.16
CA VAL A 150 -39.93 -23.91 20.97
C VAL A 150 -40.68 -25.25 21.03
N HIS A 151 -40.13 -26.32 20.45
CA HIS A 151 -40.74 -27.65 20.50
C HIS A 151 -40.78 -28.19 21.94
N ALA A 152 -39.69 -28.07 22.69
CA ALA A 152 -39.62 -28.49 24.09
C ALA A 152 -40.61 -27.70 24.98
N LEU A 153 -40.83 -26.41 24.71
CA LEU A 153 -41.82 -25.60 25.41
C LEU A 153 -43.25 -26.06 25.13
N LEU A 154 -43.57 -26.40 23.88
CA LEU A 154 -44.88 -26.93 23.50
C LEU A 154 -45.17 -28.26 24.19
N GLU A 155 -44.21 -29.19 24.17
CA GLU A 155 -44.32 -30.49 24.83
C GLU A 155 -44.55 -30.35 26.33
N ARG A 156 -43.87 -29.39 26.98
CA ARG A 156 -44.09 -29.07 28.40
C ARG A 156 -45.47 -28.49 28.68
N ILE A 157 -46.02 -27.67 27.78
CA ILE A 157 -47.37 -27.11 27.92
C ILE A 157 -48.42 -28.22 27.75
N GLU A 158 -48.24 -29.08 26.74
CA GLU A 158 -49.12 -30.23 26.48
C GLU A 158 -49.16 -31.16 27.69
N ALA A 159 -47.99 -31.55 28.23
CA ALA A 159 -47.92 -32.35 29.44
C ALA A 159 -48.64 -31.71 30.64
N LYS A 160 -48.51 -30.40 30.82
CA LYS A 160 -49.24 -29.68 31.88
C LYS A 160 -50.75 -29.60 31.65
N LEU A 161 -51.18 -29.54 30.38
CA LEU A 161 -52.60 -29.56 30.04
C LEU A 161 -53.19 -30.94 30.31
N ASP A 162 -52.48 -32.01 29.95
CA ASP A 162 -52.87 -33.39 30.23
C ASP A 162 -52.94 -33.66 31.74
N ASP A 163 -51.95 -33.20 32.51
CA ASP A 163 -51.96 -33.30 33.98
C ASP A 163 -53.17 -32.57 34.58
N ALA A 164 -53.46 -31.34 34.12
CA ALA A 164 -54.60 -30.56 34.59
C ALA A 164 -55.95 -31.16 34.16
N ALA A 165 -56.02 -31.75 32.97
CA ALA A 165 -57.20 -32.48 32.51
C ALA A 165 -57.44 -33.74 33.34
N ALA A 166 -56.38 -34.47 33.70
CA ALA A 166 -56.45 -35.62 34.60
C ALA A 166 -56.91 -35.21 36.01
N GLU A 167 -56.38 -34.12 36.58
CA GLU A 167 -56.84 -33.56 37.87
C GLU A 167 -58.33 -33.15 37.85
N ALA A 168 -58.80 -32.59 36.73
CA ALA A 168 -60.20 -32.24 36.56
C ALA A 168 -61.14 -33.46 36.42
N MET A 169 -60.62 -34.60 35.95
CA MET A 169 -61.36 -35.87 35.88
C MET A 169 -61.35 -36.65 37.19
N ASP A 170 -60.38 -36.41 38.08
CA ASP A 170 -60.23 -37.08 39.39
C ASP A 170 -60.91 -36.32 40.55
N SER A 171 -61.37 -35.08 40.34
CA SER A 171 -62.23 -34.39 41.33
C SER A 171 -63.60 -35.08 41.45
N PRO A 172 -63.90 -35.80 42.54
CA PRO A 172 -65.19 -36.41 42.73
C PRO A 172 -66.20 -35.32 43.06
N GLU A 173 -67.36 -35.44 42.43
CA GLU A 173 -68.63 -34.85 42.83
C GLU A 173 -68.83 -34.93 44.36
N ASP A 174 -68.58 -33.83 45.07
CA ASP A 174 -68.89 -33.61 46.49
C ASP A 174 -69.89 -32.42 46.51
N LEU A 175 -71.15 -32.46 46.93
CA LEU A 175 -72.03 -33.44 47.55
C LEU A 175 -73.47 -33.06 47.17
N ARG A 176 -74.19 -33.94 46.48
CA ARG A 176 -75.64 -34.03 46.70
C ARG A 176 -75.84 -34.99 47.86
N GLU A 177 -76.35 -34.50 48.99
CA GLU A 177 -77.12 -35.37 49.88
C GLU A 177 -78.51 -34.77 50.20
N PRO A 178 -79.58 -35.53 49.92
CA PRO A 178 -80.94 -35.24 50.35
C PRO A 178 -81.31 -36.12 51.56
N THR A 179 -81.73 -35.52 52.69
CA THR A 179 -82.49 -36.25 53.74
C THR A 179 -83.47 -35.34 54.46
N GLN A 180 -84.68 -35.29 53.91
CA GLN A 180 -85.98 -35.42 54.58
C GLN A 180 -86.04 -35.34 56.13
N GLY A 181 -86.74 -34.30 56.61
CA GLY A 181 -87.84 -34.40 57.58
C GLY A 181 -87.53 -34.55 59.08
N ASP A 182 -87.86 -33.52 59.86
CA ASP A 182 -88.72 -33.72 61.03
C ASP A 182 -89.59 -32.48 61.28
N LEU A 183 -90.84 -32.77 61.64
CA LEU A 183 -91.91 -31.89 62.06
C LEU A 183 -91.73 -31.56 63.56
N SER A 184 -92.58 -30.67 64.08
CA SER A 184 -92.82 -30.40 65.52
C SER A 184 -91.78 -29.50 66.19
N SER A 185 -92.08 -28.54 67.06
CA SER A 185 -93.31 -28.05 67.70
C SER A 185 -92.96 -26.75 68.44
N SER A 186 -94.00 -25.94 68.70
CA SER A 186 -94.12 -24.85 69.68
C SER A 186 -93.64 -23.45 69.30
#